data_AF-A0A7X4J2Z0-F1
#
_entry.id   AF-A0A7X4J2Z0-F1
#
_cell.length_a   1.000
_cell.length_b   1.000
_cell.length_c   1.000
_cell.angle_alpha   90.00
_cell.angle_beta   90.00
_cell.angle_gamma   90.00
#
_symmetry.space_group_name_H-M   'P 1'
#
loop_
_entity.id
_entity.type
_entity.pdbx_description
1 polymer ?
#
loop_
_entity_poly.entity_id
_entity_poly.type
_entity_poly.pdbx_seq_one_letter_code
_entity_poly.pdbx_strand_id
1 'polypeptide(L)'
;MGGSGASLGFRVAVSECILADPCYQPEGHRMSRVAVVTSALLVAGSFLVVLAPPAEAQPGFITGTVRDIAGEPIVGAEVVGENPRTQRNVAGVTNDSGRFSFVGLESGRWLFMVRRRGYEPVQGFANISASGNARVGFVMEVDPFHPPAPSTGVLANLRGDELEAALDAADAHFENGDFDAAIEAYQAVLASVPGLTALHLQIGHAYEAKQDVDSALAAYRAIAADDPVSPEAQAAIDALLSSGGDR
;
A
#
# COMPACT_ATOMS: atom_id res chain seq x y z
N MET A 1 -72.03 24.16 19.18
CA MET A 1 -71.89 22.82 18.58
C MET A 1 -70.66 22.20 19.23
N GLY A 2 -70.72 21.36 20.27
CA GLY A 2 -71.47 20.10 20.38
C GLY A 2 -70.75 19.04 19.56
N GLY A 3 -70.21 17.93 20.08
CA GLY A 3 -70.08 17.39 21.43
C GLY A 3 -69.50 15.96 21.36
N SER A 4 -69.17 15.41 22.54
CA SER A 4 -69.16 13.97 22.92
C SER A 4 -68.21 13.00 22.18
N GLY A 5 -67.22 12.36 22.81
CA GLY A 5 -67.32 11.21 23.74
C GLY A 5 -66.31 10.15 23.23
N ALA A 6 -65.68 9.21 23.95
CA ALA A 6 -65.87 8.67 25.29
C ALA A 6 -64.57 7.98 25.78
N SER A 7 -64.52 7.76 27.10
CA SER A 7 -63.51 7.11 27.93
C SER A 7 -63.47 5.58 27.81
N LEU A 8 -62.30 4.96 27.96
CA LEU A 8 -62.02 3.63 28.57
C LEU A 8 -60.48 3.42 28.48
N GLY A 9 -59.66 3.27 29.53
CA GLY A 9 -59.89 2.69 30.84
C GLY A 9 -59.32 1.26 30.87
N PHE A 10 -58.00 1.07 31.03
CA PHE A 10 -57.45 -0.20 31.51
C PHE A 10 -56.07 0.01 32.20
N ARG A 11 -56.09 0.00 33.53
CA ARG A 11 -54.98 -0.44 34.38
C ARG A 11 -55.24 -1.93 34.67
N VAL A 12 -54.19 -2.73 34.83
CA VAL A 12 -53.94 -3.58 36.01
C VAL A 12 -52.77 -4.56 35.75
N ALA A 13 -51.89 -4.57 36.76
CA ALA A 13 -50.99 -5.61 37.27
C ALA A 13 -50.28 -6.59 36.32
N VAL A 14 -48.95 -6.59 36.39
CA VAL A 14 -48.17 -7.82 36.28
C VAL A 14 -47.68 -8.19 37.67
N SER A 15 -48.01 -9.43 38.01
CA SER A 15 -48.02 -10.06 39.31
C SER A 15 -46.63 -10.52 39.74
N GLU A 16 -46.42 -10.51 41.05
CA GLU A 16 -45.32 -11.13 41.79
C GLU A 16 -45.01 -12.56 41.28
N CYS A 17 -43.73 -12.84 41.03
CA CYS A 17 -43.23 -14.20 40.89
C CYS A 17 -43.00 -14.79 42.29
N ILE A 18 -43.94 -15.65 42.66
CA ILE A 18 -43.95 -16.53 43.83
C ILE A 18 -42.85 -17.60 43.72
N LEU A 19 -42.18 -17.85 44.85
CA LEU A 19 -41.32 -18.99 45.13
C LEU A 19 -42.04 -20.33 44.92
N ALA A 20 -41.35 -21.33 44.40
CA ALA A 20 -41.56 -22.74 44.80
C ALA A 20 -40.29 -23.58 44.54
N ASP A 21 -39.92 -24.31 45.59
CA ASP A 21 -38.77 -25.20 45.78
C ASP A 21 -38.59 -26.35 44.76
N PRO A 22 -37.49 -27.11 44.90
CA PRO A 22 -37.70 -28.46 45.42
C PRO A 22 -36.84 -28.82 46.64
N CYS A 23 -37.56 -29.26 47.66
CA CYS A 23 -37.28 -30.24 48.72
C CYS A 23 -35.92 -30.96 48.70
N TYR A 24 -35.31 -31.13 49.90
CA TYR A 24 -35.12 -32.43 50.59
C TYR A 24 -33.94 -32.43 51.63
N GLN A 25 -34.28 -32.11 52.89
CA GLN A 25 -34.07 -32.82 54.20
C GLN A 25 -32.79 -33.69 54.52
N PRO A 26 -32.47 -34.00 55.81
CA PRO A 26 -31.90 -33.12 56.86
C PRO A 26 -30.81 -33.83 57.75
N GLU A 27 -30.47 -33.20 58.89
CA GLU A 27 -29.91 -33.78 60.13
C GLU A 27 -28.37 -33.88 60.31
N GLY A 28 -27.79 -32.78 60.80
CA GLY A 28 -26.52 -32.80 61.54
C GLY A 28 -26.76 -33.09 63.03
N HIS A 29 -26.48 -34.33 63.45
CA HIS A 29 -26.45 -34.72 64.85
C HIS A 29 -25.10 -34.39 65.52
N ARG A 30 -25.22 -33.74 66.68
CA ARG A 30 -24.43 -33.84 67.91
C ARG A 30 -22.89 -33.90 67.84
N MET A 31 -22.31 -32.94 68.56
CA MET A 31 -20.94 -32.91 69.09
C MET A 31 -20.39 -34.28 69.51
N SER A 32 -19.11 -34.51 69.22
CA SER A 32 -18.20 -35.02 70.25
C SER A 32 -16.77 -34.54 70.00
N ARG A 33 -16.20 -33.91 71.02
CA ARG A 33 -14.79 -33.55 71.12
C ARG A 33 -14.00 -34.83 71.40
N VAL A 34 -13.02 -35.16 70.56
CA VAL A 34 -11.87 -35.96 70.98
C VAL A 34 -10.63 -35.38 70.33
N ALA A 35 -9.79 -34.77 71.16
CA ALA A 35 -8.43 -34.40 70.81
C ALA A 35 -7.60 -35.69 70.72
N VAL A 36 -6.96 -35.93 69.57
CA VAL A 36 -5.81 -36.82 69.48
C VAL A 36 -4.68 -35.99 68.89
N VAL A 37 -3.84 -35.50 69.79
CA VAL A 37 -2.53 -34.94 69.50
C VAL A 37 -1.60 -36.13 69.29
N THR A 38 -1.17 -36.37 68.06
CA THR A 38 0.04 -37.16 67.81
C THR A 38 0.86 -36.47 66.73
N SER A 39 1.93 -35.85 67.20
CA SER A 39 2.98 -35.19 66.44
C SER A 39 3.63 -36.13 65.42
N ALA A 40 3.87 -35.64 64.21
CA ALA A 40 4.83 -36.21 63.28
C ALA A 40 5.65 -35.08 62.63
N LEU A 41 6.95 -35.33 62.57
CA LEU A 41 8.05 -34.42 62.27
C LEU A 41 8.02 -33.75 60.88
N LEU A 42 8.50 -32.49 60.86
CA LEU A 42 9.37 -31.83 59.86
C LEU A 42 9.29 -32.31 58.39
N VAL A 43 8.72 -31.47 57.51
CA VAL A 43 9.44 -30.78 56.41
C VAL A 43 8.68 -29.49 56.10
N ALA A 44 9.17 -28.33 56.57
CA ALA A 44 8.70 -27.05 56.06
C ALA A 44 9.35 -26.84 54.67
N GLY A 45 8.82 -27.56 53.67
CA GLY A 45 9.18 -27.33 52.28
C GLY A 45 8.59 -26.00 51.87
N SER A 46 9.38 -24.94 51.93
CA SER A 46 9.06 -23.67 51.29
C SER A 46 8.86 -23.93 49.80
N PHE A 47 7.60 -24.15 49.43
CA PHE A 47 7.16 -24.30 48.05
C PHE A 47 7.23 -22.90 47.42
N LEU A 48 8.43 -22.51 47.01
CA LEU A 48 8.64 -21.36 46.13
C LEU A 48 7.96 -21.72 44.81
N VAL A 49 6.69 -21.34 44.68
CA VAL A 49 5.99 -21.34 43.41
C VAL A 49 6.71 -20.29 42.56
N VAL A 50 7.65 -20.75 41.74
CA VAL A 50 8.17 -19.97 40.64
C VAL A 50 7.01 -19.84 39.65
N LEU A 51 6.25 -18.75 39.80
CA LEU A 51 5.36 -18.30 38.75
C LEU A 51 6.25 -17.93 37.57
N ALA A 52 6.42 -18.86 36.64
CA ALA A 52 7.01 -18.53 35.36
C ALA A 52 6.18 -17.36 34.79
N PRO A 53 6.81 -16.24 34.41
CA PRO A 53 6.07 -15.18 33.73
C PRO A 53 5.37 -15.80 32.52
N PRO A 54 4.15 -15.34 32.16
CA PRO A 54 3.52 -15.79 30.94
C PRO A 54 4.53 -15.59 29.81
N ALA A 55 4.80 -16.65 29.05
CA ALA A 55 5.65 -16.56 27.90
C ALA A 55 4.98 -15.60 26.92
N GLU A 56 5.41 -14.34 26.89
CA GLU A 56 5.01 -13.42 25.85
C GLU A 56 5.55 -14.00 24.55
N ALA A 57 4.66 -14.59 23.75
CA ALA A 57 5.02 -15.07 22.44
C ALA A 57 5.58 -13.88 21.67
N GLN A 58 6.88 -13.94 21.37
CA GLN A 58 7.54 -12.89 20.61
C GLN A 58 6.74 -12.69 19.31
N PRO A 59 6.36 -11.44 18.99
CA PRO A 59 5.57 -11.16 17.81
C PRO A 59 6.32 -11.68 16.57
N GLY A 60 5.70 -12.60 15.84
CA GLY A 60 6.27 -13.13 14.61
C GLY A 60 6.33 -12.05 13.55
N PHE A 61 7.32 -12.13 12.66
CA PHE A 61 7.39 -11.28 11.47
C PHE A 61 7.58 -12.14 10.22
N ILE A 62 7.04 -11.66 9.12
CA ILE A 62 7.23 -12.22 7.79
C ILE A 62 7.71 -11.13 6.84
N THR A 63 8.63 -11.50 5.98
CA THR A 63 9.07 -10.65 4.86
C THR A 63 8.90 -11.41 3.56
N GLY A 64 8.56 -10.72 2.49
CA GLY A 64 8.44 -11.37 1.20
C GLY A 64 8.57 -10.44 0.02
N THR A 65 8.60 -11.05 -1.16
CA THR A 65 8.66 -10.34 -2.45
C THR A 65 7.62 -10.90 -3.39
N VAL A 66 7.00 -10.03 -4.16
CA VAL A 66 6.06 -10.36 -5.24
C VAL A 66 6.71 -9.98 -6.57
N ARG A 67 6.81 -10.94 -7.47
CA ARG A 67 7.40 -10.78 -8.80
C ARG A 67 6.49 -11.38 -9.85
N ASP A 68 6.72 -11.04 -11.11
CA ASP A 68 6.09 -11.74 -12.23
C ASP A 68 6.96 -12.90 -12.75
N ILE A 69 6.48 -13.59 -13.78
CA ILE A 69 7.22 -14.66 -14.46
C ILE A 69 8.48 -14.19 -15.19
N ALA A 70 8.56 -12.91 -15.55
CA ALA A 70 9.76 -12.28 -16.12
C ALA A 70 10.80 -11.93 -15.03
N GLY A 71 10.42 -12.02 -13.76
CA GLY A 71 11.24 -11.68 -12.60
C GLY A 71 11.14 -10.21 -12.18
N GLU A 72 10.31 -9.42 -12.84
CA GLU A 72 10.09 -8.01 -12.53
C GLU A 72 9.34 -7.88 -11.19
N PRO A 73 9.73 -6.92 -10.32
CA PRO A 73 9.03 -6.68 -9.08
C PRO A 73 7.65 -6.07 -9.34
N ILE A 74 6.61 -6.62 -8.70
CA ILE A 74 5.25 -6.09 -8.82
C ILE A 74 5.04 -5.04 -7.73
N VAL A 75 5.03 -3.78 -8.11
CA VAL A 75 4.77 -2.63 -7.22
C VAL A 75 3.28 -2.49 -6.96
N GLY A 76 2.88 -2.13 -5.75
CA GLY A 76 1.50 -1.83 -5.41
C GLY A 76 0.54 -3.04 -5.44
N ALA A 77 1.05 -4.26 -5.36
CA ALA A 77 0.23 -5.46 -5.22
C ALA A 77 -0.35 -5.51 -3.80
N GLU A 78 -1.64 -5.76 -3.69
CA GLU A 78 -2.32 -5.93 -2.42
C GLU A 78 -2.02 -7.33 -1.89
N VAL A 79 -1.45 -7.41 -0.69
CA VAL A 79 -1.15 -8.66 0.01
C VAL A 79 -2.04 -8.75 1.25
N VAL A 80 -2.91 -9.74 1.27
CA VAL A 80 -3.80 -10.02 2.40
C VAL A 80 -3.37 -11.33 3.05
N GLY A 81 -3.01 -11.28 4.33
CA GLY A 81 -2.72 -12.45 5.15
C GLY A 81 -3.88 -12.76 6.07
N GLU A 82 -4.36 -13.99 6.09
CA GLU A 82 -5.41 -14.48 6.98
C GLU A 82 -4.92 -15.67 7.81
N ASN A 83 -5.20 -15.63 9.12
CA ASN A 83 -5.05 -16.78 9.99
C ASN A 83 -6.40 -17.53 10.09
N PRO A 84 -6.56 -18.70 9.43
CA PRO A 84 -7.83 -19.41 9.40
C PRO A 84 -8.27 -19.96 10.77
N ARG A 85 -7.38 -19.98 11.78
CA ARG A 85 -7.73 -20.43 13.14
C ARG A 85 -8.30 -19.32 14.00
N THR A 86 -7.72 -18.12 13.92
CA THR A 86 -8.12 -16.97 14.74
C THR A 86 -8.99 -15.98 13.96
N GLN A 87 -9.19 -16.20 12.66
CA GLN A 87 -9.85 -15.30 11.71
C GLN A 87 -9.23 -13.90 11.67
N ARG A 88 -7.98 -13.77 12.12
CA ARG A 88 -7.25 -12.50 12.06
C ARG A 88 -6.77 -12.25 10.64
N ASN A 89 -7.01 -11.03 10.14
CA ASN A 89 -6.51 -10.57 8.86
C ASN A 89 -5.46 -9.46 9.03
N VAL A 90 -4.54 -9.41 8.08
CA VAL A 90 -3.58 -8.32 7.88
C VAL A 90 -3.59 -7.98 6.39
N ALA A 91 -3.47 -6.70 6.07
CA ALA A 91 -3.41 -6.25 4.69
C ALA A 91 -2.26 -5.26 4.53
N GLY A 92 -1.61 -5.29 3.39
CA GLY A 92 -0.50 -4.43 3.05
C GLY A 92 -0.32 -4.35 1.55
N VAL A 93 0.55 -3.45 1.13
CA VAL A 93 0.82 -3.21 -0.29
C VAL A 93 2.33 -3.35 -0.53
N THR A 94 2.72 -3.91 -1.67
CA THR A 94 4.14 -4.02 -2.04
C THR A 94 4.72 -2.66 -2.43
N ASN A 95 5.99 -2.44 -2.05
CA ASN A 95 6.73 -1.22 -2.41
C ASN A 95 7.33 -1.31 -3.83
N ASP A 96 8.15 -0.31 -4.20
CA ASP A 96 8.80 -0.20 -5.53
C ASP A 96 9.75 -1.36 -5.87
N SER A 97 10.22 -2.08 -4.84
CA SER A 97 11.04 -3.29 -5.00
C SER A 97 10.22 -4.59 -5.01
N GLY A 98 8.89 -4.48 -5.04
CA GLY A 98 7.96 -5.62 -4.92
C GLY A 98 7.98 -6.28 -3.54
N ARG A 99 8.54 -5.63 -2.52
CA ARG A 99 8.70 -6.18 -1.17
C ARG A 99 7.52 -5.80 -0.27
N PHE A 100 7.16 -6.72 0.62
CA PHE A 100 6.23 -6.47 1.71
C PHE A 100 6.75 -7.07 3.03
N SER A 101 6.21 -6.58 4.15
CA SER A 101 6.51 -7.10 5.48
C SER A 101 5.32 -6.94 6.41
N PHE A 102 5.05 -7.96 7.22
CA PHE A 102 4.10 -7.88 8.33
C PHE A 102 4.81 -8.20 9.63
N VAL A 103 4.49 -7.42 10.66
CA VAL A 103 5.01 -7.56 12.02
C VAL A 103 3.86 -7.87 12.97
N GLY A 104 4.14 -8.56 14.08
CA GLY A 104 3.11 -8.88 15.06
C GLY A 104 2.17 -9.99 14.60
N LEU A 105 2.64 -10.93 13.80
CA LEU A 105 1.88 -12.11 13.41
C LEU A 105 1.97 -13.17 14.49
N GLU A 106 0.84 -13.82 14.76
CA GLU A 106 0.78 -14.96 15.68
C GLU A 106 1.50 -16.16 15.06
N SER A 107 2.13 -16.98 15.90
CA SER A 107 2.71 -18.23 15.46
C SER A 107 1.60 -19.18 14.95
N GLY A 108 1.77 -19.70 13.74
CA GLY A 108 0.75 -20.54 13.12
C GLY A 108 0.84 -20.54 11.61
N ARG A 109 -0.09 -21.25 10.96
CA ARG A 109 -0.21 -21.28 9.50
C ARG A 109 -1.08 -20.13 9.05
N TRP A 110 -0.54 -19.29 8.18
CA TRP A 110 -1.21 -18.16 7.55
C TRP A 110 -1.44 -18.44 6.07
N LEU A 111 -2.58 -18.00 5.55
CA LEU A 111 -2.88 -17.96 4.12
C LEU A 111 -2.65 -16.54 3.62
N PHE A 112 -1.80 -16.39 2.61
CA PHE A 112 -1.59 -15.12 1.94
C PHE A 112 -2.23 -15.16 0.56
N MET A 113 -2.97 -14.09 0.23
CA MET A 113 -3.56 -13.84 -1.07
C MET A 113 -2.96 -12.55 -1.62
N VAL A 114 -2.41 -12.61 -2.82
CA VAL A 114 -1.82 -11.47 -3.50
C VAL A 114 -2.65 -11.14 -4.73
N ARG A 115 -3.03 -9.87 -4.86
CA ARG A 115 -3.89 -9.38 -5.94
C ARG A 115 -3.30 -8.13 -6.55
N ARG A 116 -3.34 -8.03 -7.87
CA ARG A 116 -2.94 -6.86 -8.63
C ARG A 116 -3.73 -6.84 -9.93
N ARG A 117 -4.16 -5.65 -10.36
CA ARG A 117 -4.82 -5.50 -11.66
C ARG A 117 -3.85 -5.92 -12.78
N GLY A 118 -4.36 -6.76 -13.68
CA GLY A 118 -3.62 -7.31 -14.81
C GLY A 118 -2.72 -8.50 -14.51
N TYR A 119 -2.75 -9.00 -13.27
CA TYR A 119 -2.11 -10.25 -12.92
C TYR A 119 -3.13 -11.24 -12.38
N GLU A 120 -2.88 -12.52 -12.60
CA GLU A 120 -3.66 -13.57 -11.96
C GLU A 120 -3.39 -13.59 -10.45
N PRO A 121 -4.43 -13.63 -9.60
CA PRO A 121 -4.25 -13.65 -8.16
C PRO A 121 -3.59 -14.95 -7.72
N VAL A 122 -2.59 -14.84 -6.85
CA VAL A 122 -1.87 -16.00 -6.31
C VAL A 122 -2.15 -16.13 -4.82
N GLN A 123 -2.23 -17.38 -4.35
CA GLN A 123 -2.41 -17.71 -2.95
C GLN A 123 -1.33 -18.67 -2.48
N GLY A 124 -0.86 -18.51 -1.24
CA GLY A 124 0.12 -19.42 -0.66
C GLY A 124 0.09 -19.44 0.86
N PHE A 125 0.50 -20.57 1.43
CA PHE A 125 0.57 -20.72 2.88
C PHE A 125 1.99 -20.44 3.38
N ALA A 126 2.09 -19.73 4.50
CA ALA A 126 3.34 -19.58 5.22
C ALA A 126 3.15 -19.93 6.70
N ASN A 127 4.13 -20.64 7.26
CA ASN A 127 4.17 -20.93 8.69
C ASN A 127 4.99 -19.86 9.39
N ILE A 128 4.37 -19.17 10.35
CA ILE A 128 5.02 -18.17 11.20
C ILE A 128 5.42 -18.83 12.50
N SER A 129 6.68 -18.67 12.87
CA SER A 129 7.24 -19.13 14.15
C SER A 129 7.41 -17.93 15.09
N ALA A 130 7.29 -18.17 16.40
CA ALA A 130 7.50 -17.13 17.42
C ALA A 130 8.92 -16.52 17.40
N SER A 131 9.91 -17.18 16.78
CA SER A 131 11.29 -16.67 16.67
C SER A 131 11.56 -15.81 15.43
N GLY A 132 10.55 -15.59 14.57
CA GLY A 132 10.55 -14.58 13.50
C GLY A 132 11.69 -14.68 12.48
N ASN A 133 11.53 -15.48 11.43
CA ASN A 133 12.26 -15.29 10.16
C ASN A 133 11.56 -16.02 9.01
N ALA A 134 10.24 -15.84 8.86
CA ALA A 134 9.53 -16.35 7.70
C ALA A 134 9.85 -15.49 6.47
N ARG A 135 10.33 -16.13 5.40
CA ARG A 135 10.55 -15.51 4.09
C ARG A 135 9.67 -16.20 3.06
N VAL A 136 8.91 -15.44 2.29
CA VAL A 136 8.03 -15.96 1.24
C VAL A 136 8.22 -15.19 -0.06
N GLY A 137 8.18 -15.90 -1.18
CA GLY A 137 8.16 -15.31 -2.51
C GLY A 137 6.86 -15.68 -3.20
N PHE A 138 6.23 -14.71 -3.84
CA PHE A 138 5.09 -14.94 -4.72
C PHE A 138 5.49 -14.58 -6.14
N VAL A 139 5.18 -15.47 -7.07
CA VAL A 139 5.32 -15.22 -8.51
C VAL A 139 3.91 -15.18 -9.07
N MET A 140 3.55 -14.07 -9.73
CA MET A 140 2.24 -13.88 -10.36
C MET A 140 2.37 -14.04 -11.87
N GLU A 141 1.37 -14.65 -12.47
CA GLU A 141 1.25 -14.72 -13.92
C GLU A 141 0.53 -13.47 -14.44
N VAL A 142 0.88 -13.04 -15.65
CA VAL A 142 0.21 -11.92 -16.32
C VAL A 142 -1.14 -12.40 -16.85
N ASP A 143 -2.21 -11.66 -16.58
CA ASP A 143 -3.52 -11.92 -17.18
C ASP A 143 -3.42 -11.65 -18.70
N PRO A 144 -3.57 -12.67 -19.56
CA PRO A 144 -3.41 -12.51 -21.00
C PRO A 144 -4.51 -11.66 -21.65
N PHE A 145 -5.66 -11.50 -21.00
CA PHE A 145 -6.80 -10.73 -21.51
C PHE A 145 -6.76 -9.27 -21.04
N HIS A 146 -6.11 -9.00 -19.91
CA HIS A 146 -5.97 -7.65 -19.36
C HIS A 146 -4.55 -7.42 -18.84
N PRO A 147 -3.50 -7.50 -19.68
CA PRO A 147 -2.14 -7.37 -19.20
C PRO A 147 -1.95 -6.04 -18.46
N PRO A 148 -1.09 -6.00 -17.44
CA PRO A 148 -0.74 -4.76 -16.79
C PRO A 148 -0.07 -3.86 -17.83
N ALA A 149 -0.23 -2.55 -17.69
CA ALA A 149 0.57 -1.63 -18.49
C ALA A 149 2.05 -2.01 -18.31
N PRO A 150 2.85 -2.08 -19.39
CA PRO A 150 4.24 -2.51 -19.32
C PRO A 150 5.00 -1.67 -18.28
N SER A 151 5.62 -2.35 -17.32
CA SER A 151 6.51 -1.75 -16.30
C SER A 151 7.81 -1.24 -16.91
N THR A 152 8.17 -1.75 -18.08
CA THR A 152 9.41 -1.43 -18.78
C THR A 152 9.14 -0.37 -19.85
N GLY A 153 9.21 0.89 -19.43
CA GLY A 153 9.00 2.10 -20.23
C GLY A 153 9.55 3.37 -19.56
N VAL A 154 10.71 3.23 -18.91
CA VAL A 154 11.75 4.20 -18.51
C VAL A 154 11.53 5.66 -18.91
N LEU A 155 10.92 6.48 -18.06
CA LEU A 155 11.10 7.94 -18.03
C LEU A 155 11.05 8.31 -16.53
N ALA A 156 12.11 8.90 -15.97
CA ALA A 156 12.48 8.78 -14.57
C ALA A 156 11.35 9.13 -13.58
N ASN A 157 10.82 8.11 -12.90
CA ASN A 157 9.91 8.24 -11.77
C ASN A 157 8.56 8.93 -12.07
N LEU A 158 8.19 9.08 -13.35
CA LEU A 158 6.90 9.61 -13.78
C LEU A 158 6.03 8.49 -14.33
N ARG A 159 4.77 8.43 -13.91
CA ARG A 159 3.79 7.55 -14.55
C ARG A 159 3.53 8.08 -15.97
N GLY A 160 3.23 7.20 -16.93
CA GLY A 160 3.01 7.60 -18.32
C GLY A 160 1.91 8.66 -18.48
N ASP A 161 0.85 8.57 -17.66
CA ASP A 161 -0.23 9.56 -17.60
C ASP A 161 0.22 10.91 -17.01
N GLU A 162 1.17 10.91 -16.08
CA GLU A 162 1.73 12.13 -15.50
C GLU A 162 2.67 12.83 -16.49
N LEU A 163 3.44 12.06 -17.26
CA LEU A 163 4.28 12.62 -18.31
C LEU A 163 3.44 13.22 -19.45
N GLU A 164 2.44 12.48 -19.92
CA GLU A 164 1.52 12.96 -20.97
C GLU A 164 0.86 14.27 -20.53
N ALA A 165 0.31 14.31 -19.32
CA ALA A 165 -0.27 15.54 -18.77
C ALA A 165 0.74 16.68 -18.61
N ALA A 166 2.00 16.39 -18.27
CA ALA A 166 3.05 17.40 -18.17
C ALA A 166 3.43 17.99 -19.53
N LEU A 167 3.47 17.15 -20.58
CA LEU A 167 3.73 17.58 -21.95
C LEU A 167 2.57 18.43 -22.48
N ASP A 168 1.33 17.99 -22.30
CA ASP A 168 0.13 18.73 -22.71
C ASP A 168 0.08 20.12 -22.04
N ALA A 169 0.44 20.20 -20.75
CA ALA A 169 0.50 21.48 -20.05
C ALA A 169 1.60 22.41 -20.58
N ALA A 170 2.78 21.85 -20.93
CA ALA A 170 3.87 22.62 -21.52
C ALA A 170 3.51 23.15 -22.91
N ASP A 171 2.90 22.30 -23.74
CA ASP A 171 2.40 22.68 -25.08
C ASP A 171 1.31 23.75 -24.97
N ALA A 172 0.39 23.64 -24.00
CA ALA A 172 -0.62 24.67 -23.76
C ALA A 172 0.00 26.03 -23.40
N HIS A 173 1.07 26.05 -22.58
CA HIS A 173 1.80 27.30 -22.32
C HIS A 173 2.42 27.88 -23.59
N PHE A 174 3.01 27.03 -24.43
CA PHE A 174 3.59 27.45 -25.70
C PHE A 174 2.54 28.06 -26.63
N GLU A 175 1.39 27.39 -26.80
CA GLU A 175 0.28 27.85 -27.65
C GLU A 175 -0.34 29.16 -27.14
N ASN A 176 -0.37 29.37 -25.83
CA ASN A 176 -0.84 30.60 -25.21
C ASN A 176 0.17 31.77 -25.31
N GLY A 177 1.38 31.51 -25.81
CA GLY A 177 2.46 32.48 -25.90
C GLY A 177 3.22 32.71 -24.59
N ASP A 178 2.95 31.90 -23.55
CA ASP A 178 3.64 31.92 -22.27
C ASP A 178 4.98 31.16 -22.38
N PHE A 179 5.87 31.64 -23.26
CA PHE A 179 7.09 30.93 -23.65
C PHE A 179 8.04 30.64 -22.47
N ASP A 180 8.11 31.53 -21.47
CA ASP A 180 8.90 31.29 -20.26
C ASP A 180 8.40 30.08 -19.47
N ALA A 181 7.08 29.98 -19.28
CA ALA A 181 6.46 28.86 -18.58
C ALA A 181 6.57 27.55 -19.38
N ALA A 182 6.43 27.63 -20.71
CA ALA A 182 6.63 26.49 -21.60
C ALA A 182 8.06 25.93 -21.49
N ILE A 183 9.08 26.81 -21.55
CA ILE A 183 10.49 26.41 -21.41
C ILE A 183 10.75 25.74 -20.07
N GLU A 184 10.25 26.32 -18.97
CA GLU A 184 10.40 25.72 -17.62
C GLU A 184 9.74 24.33 -17.55
N ALA A 185 8.54 24.19 -18.10
CA ALA A 185 7.81 22.92 -18.12
C ALA A 185 8.53 21.85 -18.95
N TYR A 186 9.00 22.19 -20.16
CA TYR A 186 9.78 21.26 -20.98
C TYR A 186 11.10 20.86 -20.32
N GLN A 187 11.78 21.80 -19.66
CA GLN A 187 13.02 21.50 -18.91
C GLN A 187 12.76 20.57 -17.72
N ALA A 188 11.64 20.74 -17.00
CA ALA A 188 11.24 19.84 -15.92
C ALA A 188 10.98 18.42 -16.44
N VAL A 189 10.35 18.30 -17.61
CA VAL A 189 10.19 17.01 -18.29
C VAL A 189 11.54 16.43 -18.69
N LEU A 190 12.44 17.20 -19.31
CA LEU A 190 13.80 16.75 -19.67
C LEU A 190 14.64 16.32 -18.46
N ALA A 191 14.47 16.96 -17.30
CA ALA A 191 15.17 16.58 -16.07
C ALA A 191 14.75 15.19 -15.58
N SER A 192 13.46 14.86 -15.77
CA SER A 192 12.92 13.52 -15.49
C SER A 192 13.21 12.57 -16.66
N VAL A 193 13.32 13.10 -17.87
CA VAL A 193 13.33 12.32 -19.10
C VAL A 193 14.39 12.84 -20.07
N PRO A 194 15.68 12.56 -19.80
CA PRO A 194 16.76 13.11 -20.62
C PRO A 194 16.77 12.61 -22.07
N GLY A 195 16.06 11.53 -22.36
CA GLY A 195 15.97 10.92 -23.69
C GLY A 195 14.93 11.56 -24.62
N LEU A 196 14.12 12.51 -24.14
CA LEU A 196 13.13 13.22 -24.98
C LEU A 196 13.78 14.43 -25.68
N THR A 197 14.74 14.15 -26.56
CA THR A 197 15.50 15.14 -27.33
C THR A 197 14.62 16.07 -28.18
N ALA A 198 13.43 15.62 -28.60
CA ALA A 198 12.43 16.44 -29.28
C ALA A 198 12.03 17.69 -28.48
N LEU A 199 12.15 17.69 -27.15
CA LEU A 199 11.86 18.88 -26.33
C LEU A 199 12.89 19.99 -26.52
N HIS A 200 14.11 19.68 -26.94
CA HIS A 200 15.08 20.71 -27.31
C HIS A 200 14.65 21.51 -28.55
N LEU A 201 13.90 20.89 -29.48
CA LEU A 201 13.28 21.63 -30.58
C LEU A 201 12.23 22.61 -30.06
N GLN A 202 11.32 22.15 -29.19
CA GLN A 202 10.25 22.99 -28.65
C GLN A 202 10.79 24.17 -27.84
N ILE A 203 11.84 23.93 -27.03
CA ILE A 203 12.54 24.99 -26.29
C ILE A 203 13.19 25.99 -27.27
N GLY A 204 13.81 25.51 -28.35
CA GLY A 204 14.37 26.37 -29.39
C GLY A 204 13.31 27.25 -30.04
N HIS A 205 12.16 26.68 -30.42
CA HIS A 205 11.04 27.43 -30.99
C HIS A 205 10.49 28.48 -30.02
N ALA A 206 10.46 28.17 -28.72
CA ALA A 206 10.01 29.11 -27.69
C ALA A 206 10.97 30.30 -27.58
N TYR A 207 12.28 30.06 -27.65
CA TYR A 207 13.28 31.13 -27.69
C TYR A 207 13.24 31.94 -28.98
N GLU A 208 13.00 31.32 -30.13
CA GLU A 208 12.79 32.04 -31.40
C GLU A 208 11.57 32.97 -31.32
N ALA A 209 10.47 32.51 -30.76
CA ALA A 209 9.26 33.32 -30.57
C ALA A 209 9.52 34.51 -29.64
N LYS A 210 10.43 34.36 -28.67
CA LYS A 210 10.94 35.44 -27.82
C LYS A 210 12.00 36.33 -28.48
N GLN A 211 12.41 36.04 -29.71
CA GLN A 211 13.50 36.69 -30.44
C GLN A 211 14.88 36.57 -29.76
N ASP A 212 15.05 35.58 -28.88
CA ASP A 212 16.34 35.26 -28.24
C ASP A 212 17.08 34.21 -29.09
N VAL A 213 17.74 34.72 -30.13
CA VAL A 213 18.42 33.89 -31.14
C VAL A 213 19.57 33.08 -30.53
N ASP A 214 20.28 33.64 -29.55
CA ASP A 214 21.42 32.96 -28.93
C ASP A 214 20.97 31.73 -28.13
N SER A 215 19.91 31.88 -27.34
CA SER A 215 19.32 30.78 -26.58
C SER A 215 18.67 29.73 -27.49
N ALA A 216 18.01 30.16 -28.57
CA ALA A 216 17.43 29.25 -29.56
C ALA A 216 18.50 28.37 -30.23
N LEU A 217 19.61 28.97 -30.67
CA LEU A 217 20.73 28.23 -31.26
C LEU A 217 21.35 27.24 -30.27
N ALA A 218 21.46 27.61 -28.99
CA ALA A 218 21.95 26.72 -27.95
C ALA A 218 21.04 25.49 -27.76
N ALA A 219 19.72 25.70 -27.75
CA ALA A 219 18.74 24.62 -27.63
C ALA A 219 18.79 23.65 -28.82
N TYR A 220 18.79 24.15 -30.05
CA TYR A 220 18.87 23.28 -31.23
C TYR A 220 20.18 22.50 -31.33
N ARG A 221 21.31 23.12 -30.95
CA ARG A 221 22.62 22.46 -30.93
C ARG A 221 22.76 21.39 -29.84
N ALA A 222 21.83 21.32 -28.89
CA ALA A 222 21.79 20.24 -27.92
C ALA A 222 21.32 18.90 -28.54
N ILE A 223 20.71 18.94 -29.73
CA ILE A 223 20.25 17.76 -30.45
C ILE A 223 21.44 17.11 -31.16
N ALA A 224 21.61 15.80 -30.94
CA ALA A 224 22.69 15.03 -31.55
C ALA A 224 22.44 14.84 -33.06
N ALA A 225 23.51 14.81 -33.86
CA ALA A 225 23.40 14.77 -35.32
C ALA A 225 22.71 13.50 -35.86
N ASP A 226 22.74 12.41 -35.10
CA ASP A 226 22.12 11.11 -35.38
C ASP A 226 20.70 10.97 -34.85
N ASP A 227 20.18 11.99 -34.16
CA ASP A 227 18.82 11.99 -33.64
C ASP A 227 17.77 12.08 -34.78
N PRO A 228 16.61 11.40 -34.67
CA PRO A 228 15.53 11.52 -35.64
C PRO A 228 15.08 12.97 -35.94
N VAL A 229 15.19 13.88 -34.98
CA VAL A 229 14.79 15.30 -35.12
C VAL A 229 15.96 16.24 -35.47
N SER A 230 17.14 15.69 -35.71
CA SER A 230 18.34 16.42 -36.14
C SER A 230 18.15 17.23 -37.44
N PRO A 231 17.50 16.71 -38.50
CA PRO A 231 17.29 17.48 -39.73
C PRO A 231 16.50 18.78 -39.50
N GLU A 232 15.46 18.72 -38.68
CA GLU A 232 14.63 19.87 -38.29
C GLU A 232 15.45 20.88 -37.49
N ALA A 233 16.23 20.40 -36.52
CA ALA A 233 17.11 21.26 -35.72
C ALA A 233 18.14 21.99 -36.59
N GLN A 234 18.74 21.28 -37.55
CA GLN A 234 19.71 21.86 -38.47
C GLN A 234 19.07 22.91 -39.39
N ALA A 235 17.87 22.63 -39.90
CA ALA A 235 17.12 23.59 -40.72
C ALA A 235 16.81 24.88 -39.93
N ALA A 236 16.42 24.77 -38.66
CA ALA A 236 16.18 25.91 -37.79
C ALA A 236 17.47 26.71 -37.52
N ILE A 237 18.58 26.04 -37.25
CA ILE A 237 19.90 26.69 -37.08
C ILE A 237 20.29 27.47 -38.35
N ASP A 238 20.18 26.86 -39.52
CA ASP A 238 20.57 27.48 -40.78
C ASP A 238 19.71 28.72 -41.10
N ALA A 239 18.40 28.65 -40.80
CA ALA A 239 17.47 29.77 -40.94
C ALA A 239 17.83 30.94 -40.00
N LEU A 240 18.17 30.65 -38.75
CA LEU A 240 18.57 31.65 -37.77
C LEU A 240 19.90 32.33 -38.12
N LEU A 241 20.90 31.56 -38.58
CA LEU A 241 22.19 32.13 -39.00
C LEU A 241 22.06 32.98 -40.26
N SER A 242 21.21 32.57 -41.21
CA SER A 242 20.96 33.32 -42.43
C SER A 242 20.26 34.66 -42.16
N SER A 243 19.35 34.70 -41.18
CA SER A 243 18.65 35.94 -40.79
C SER A 243 19.45 36.84 -39.84
N GLY A 244 20.41 36.28 -39.10
CA GLY A 244 21.33 37.00 -38.21
C GLY A 244 22.57 37.59 -38.89
N GLY A 245 22.96 37.06 -40.06
CA GLY A 245 24.14 37.50 -40.82
C GLY A 245 23.99 38.82 -41.58
N ASP A 246 22.76 39.35 -41.67
CA ASP A 246 22.42 40.57 -42.42
C ASP A 246 22.37 41.85 -41.55
N ARG A 247 22.98 41.84 -40.35
CA ARG A 247 23.00 42.99 -39.43
C ARG A 247 24.39 43.59 -39.21
#